data_AF-B0RSM2-F1
#
_entry.id   AF-B0RSM2-F1
#
_cell.length_a   1.000
_cell.length_b   1.000
_cell.length_c   1.000
_cell.angle_alpha   90.00
_cell.angle_beta   90.00
_cell.angle_gamma   90.00
#
_symmetry.space_group_name_H-M   'P 1'
#
loop_
_entity.id
_entity.type
_entity.pdbx_description
1 polymer ?
#
loop_
_entity_poly.entity_id
_entity_poly.type
_entity_poly.pdbx_seq_one_letter_code
_entity_poly.pdbx_strand_id
1 'polypeptide(L)'
;MQASMTPAYRNASVRPLRVGSPISYIRRQPPRLVIRLRKRYICIFPVLASSMLQSSRSGPPALLRRLLLLTALVALVAGCHPDAGAALPAQQDASDAQVDPVDQATLASALKTLAPQRPGVTDLYVVGFAGDASDDVFRNETLYLKQLFEQRFDARGRVVTLVNHPDNLGERPYAPLATYDNLYDTLAAIGKRMDRKEDALLLFVTTHGTEDHTLYVQVDQNEEDFISPQDLRKALDDAGIDNRVIVLSACYSGGFIPALRSATTLVLTAARADRPSFGCGNTSSATYFGQAWLIDAMNQVADPVAAFDAAKVAITAREKEDGELPSLPQQSVGKNIGAVLARWRAGFQLGPALAYPYLPVVAEAADDAVADQGDNPADTNDAAPSTRPQPTAAPQPKRP
;
A
#
# COMPACT_ATOMS: atom_id res chain seq x y z
N MET A 1 58.82 -28.25 26.49
CA MET A 1 57.75 -29.24 26.68
C MET A 1 56.43 -28.60 26.24
N GLN A 2 56.07 -28.83 24.99
CA GLN A 2 54.80 -28.44 24.37
C GLN A 2 54.33 -29.70 23.63
N ALA A 3 53.11 -30.16 23.91
CA ALA A 3 52.37 -31.06 23.02
C ALA A 3 50.88 -31.03 23.37
N SER A 4 50.16 -30.36 22.48
CA SER A 4 48.79 -30.53 21.98
C SER A 4 47.99 -31.77 22.42
N MET A 5 46.70 -31.56 22.69
CA MET A 5 45.66 -32.60 22.60
C MET A 5 44.35 -32.00 22.06
N THR A 6 44.03 -32.36 20.82
CA THR A 6 42.71 -32.27 20.17
C THR A 6 41.82 -33.45 20.57
N PRO A 7 40.48 -33.30 20.69
CA PRO A 7 39.57 -34.44 20.69
C PRO A 7 38.92 -34.66 19.31
N ALA A 8 38.86 -35.94 18.94
CA ALA A 8 38.25 -36.47 17.73
C ALA A 8 36.71 -36.57 17.85
N TYR A 9 35.98 -36.14 16.82
CA TYR A 9 34.56 -36.43 16.65
C TYR A 9 34.38 -37.69 15.78
N ARG A 10 33.56 -38.63 16.28
CA ARG A 10 33.19 -39.89 15.62
C ARG A 10 32.11 -39.67 14.55
N ASN A 11 32.35 -40.27 13.39
CA ASN A 11 31.37 -40.47 12.31
C ASN A 11 30.26 -41.46 12.72
N ALA A 12 29.02 -41.13 12.36
CA ALA A 12 27.93 -42.08 12.23
C ALA A 12 27.26 -41.89 10.86
N SER A 13 27.50 -42.83 9.96
CA SER A 13 26.77 -43.00 8.70
C SER A 13 25.43 -43.70 8.94
N VAL A 14 24.34 -43.15 8.44
CA VAL A 14 23.10 -43.90 8.16
C VAL A 14 22.63 -43.54 6.74
N ARG A 15 22.27 -44.60 6.02
CA ARG A 15 21.95 -44.71 4.59
C ARG A 15 20.62 -44.04 4.16
N PRO A 16 20.41 -43.80 2.85
CA PRO A 16 19.31 -43.00 2.32
C PRO A 16 18.02 -43.83 2.12
N LEU A 17 16.86 -43.18 2.26
CA LEU A 17 15.57 -43.73 1.86
C LEU A 17 15.10 -43.12 0.53
N ARG A 18 14.51 -44.01 -0.27
CA ARG A 18 14.16 -43.88 -1.68
C ARG A 18 13.06 -42.87 -1.98
N VAL A 19 13.30 -42.16 -3.08
CA VAL A 19 12.40 -41.73 -4.17
C VAL A 19 11.01 -42.37 -4.19
N GLY A 20 9.99 -41.52 -4.17
CA GLY A 20 8.69 -41.75 -4.80
C GLY A 20 8.29 -40.50 -5.57
N SER A 21 8.23 -40.58 -6.90
CA SER A 21 7.79 -39.50 -7.80
C SER A 21 6.26 -39.50 -7.98
N PRO A 22 5.65 -38.60 -8.79
CA PRO A 22 4.59 -37.70 -8.33
C PRO A 22 3.19 -38.20 -8.72
N ILE A 23 2.18 -37.86 -7.92
CA ILE A 23 0.79 -38.03 -8.35
C ILE A 23 0.35 -36.77 -9.09
N SER A 24 0.30 -36.91 -10.41
CA SER A 24 -0.39 -36.00 -11.32
C SER A 24 -1.88 -35.92 -10.97
N TYR A 25 -2.40 -34.72 -10.77
CA TYR A 25 -3.82 -34.44 -11.01
C TYR A 25 -3.94 -33.30 -12.02
N ILE A 26 -4.13 -33.70 -13.27
CA ILE A 26 -4.60 -32.83 -14.34
C ILE A 26 -6.10 -32.65 -14.14
N ARG A 27 -6.54 -31.42 -13.85
CA ARG A 27 -7.86 -30.93 -14.27
C ARG A 27 -7.72 -29.54 -14.87
N ARG A 28 -7.57 -29.52 -16.19
CA ARG A 28 -7.91 -28.36 -17.00
C ARG A 28 -9.43 -28.27 -17.07
N GLN A 29 -10.01 -27.15 -16.66
CA GLN A 29 -11.25 -26.63 -17.24
C GLN A 29 -11.06 -25.14 -17.56
N PRO A 30 -11.61 -24.65 -18.68
CA PRO A 30 -11.25 -23.37 -19.27
C PRO A 30 -11.88 -22.17 -18.53
N PRO A 31 -11.31 -20.96 -18.67
CA PRO A 31 -11.90 -19.76 -18.11
C PRO A 31 -13.24 -19.47 -18.78
N ARG A 32 -14.29 -19.30 -17.98
CA ARG A 32 -15.54 -18.71 -18.43
C ARG A 32 -15.29 -17.23 -18.71
N LEU A 33 -15.31 -16.90 -19.99
CA LEU A 33 -15.31 -15.54 -20.52
C LEU A 33 -16.54 -14.79 -19.97
N VAL A 34 -16.39 -14.03 -18.89
CA VAL A 34 -17.40 -13.07 -18.45
C VAL A 34 -17.14 -11.78 -19.21
N ILE A 35 -17.76 -11.65 -20.38
CA ILE A 35 -17.95 -10.36 -21.04
C ILE A 35 -18.91 -9.55 -20.16
N ARG A 36 -18.40 -8.75 -19.22
CA ARG A 36 -19.19 -7.67 -18.64
C ARG A 36 -19.32 -6.58 -19.70
N LEU A 37 -20.44 -6.66 -20.43
CA LEU A 37 -20.96 -5.59 -21.26
C LEU A 37 -20.95 -4.28 -20.45
N ARG A 38 -20.11 -3.32 -20.86
CA ARG A 38 -20.22 -1.92 -20.43
C ARG A 38 -21.63 -1.44 -20.78
N LYS A 39 -22.50 -1.36 -19.77
CA LYS A 39 -23.81 -0.71 -19.90
C LYS A 39 -23.56 0.80 -20.05
N ARG A 40 -23.32 1.23 -21.28
CA ARG A 40 -23.49 2.64 -21.67
C ARG A 40 -24.95 2.96 -21.42
N TYR A 41 -25.22 3.84 -20.46
CA TYR A 41 -26.52 4.50 -20.35
C TYR A 41 -26.67 5.38 -21.60
N ILE A 42 -27.27 4.81 -22.65
CA ILE A 42 -27.77 5.56 -23.79
C ILE A 42 -29.12 6.12 -23.33
N CYS A 43 -29.16 7.42 -23.05
CA CYS A 43 -30.41 8.16 -22.99
C CYS A 43 -31.04 8.15 -24.39
N ILE A 44 -31.93 7.18 -24.64
CA ILE A 44 -32.76 7.17 -25.84
C ILE A 44 -33.84 8.23 -25.63
N PHE A 45 -33.61 9.44 -26.14
CA PHE A 45 -34.69 10.41 -26.36
C PHE A 45 -35.61 9.86 -27.46
N PRO A 46 -36.95 9.82 -27.26
CA PRO A 46 -37.84 9.47 -28.35
C PRO A 46 -37.83 10.61 -29.38
N VAL A 47 -37.25 10.33 -30.55
CA VAL A 47 -37.42 11.16 -31.75
C VAL A 47 -38.87 11.01 -32.19
N LEU A 48 -39.71 11.99 -31.87
CA LEU A 48 -41.02 12.14 -32.50
C LEU A 48 -40.82 12.57 -33.94
N ALA A 49 -40.90 11.60 -34.86
CA ALA A 49 -41.02 11.86 -36.29
C ALA A 49 -42.36 12.57 -36.56
N SER A 50 -42.30 13.83 -36.99
CA SER A 50 -43.45 14.56 -37.52
C SER A 50 -43.26 14.76 -39.02
N SER A 51 -43.93 13.93 -39.81
CA SER A 51 -44.10 14.13 -41.24
C SER A 51 -45.39 14.89 -41.49
N MET A 52 -45.22 16.11 -42.00
CA MET A 52 -46.09 16.89 -42.89
C MET A 52 -47.61 16.82 -42.75
N LEU A 53 -48.24 17.94 -42.36
CA LEU A 53 -49.47 18.40 -43.02
C LEU A 53 -49.50 19.93 -43.16
N GLN A 54 -49.74 20.34 -44.41
CA GLN A 54 -50.05 21.68 -44.88
C GLN A 54 -51.26 22.30 -44.17
N SER A 55 -51.18 23.61 -43.91
CA SER A 55 -52.25 24.62 -43.91
C SER A 55 -53.66 24.25 -43.43
N SER A 56 -54.06 24.76 -42.26
CA SER A 56 -55.34 25.48 -42.11
C SER A 56 -55.34 26.38 -40.87
N ARG A 57 -55.91 27.57 -41.02
CA ARG A 57 -56.08 28.60 -39.98
C ARG A 57 -57.27 28.24 -39.07
N SER A 58 -56.99 27.77 -37.86
CA SER A 58 -57.83 27.97 -36.66
C SER A 58 -57.25 27.16 -35.47
N GLY A 59 -56.65 27.84 -34.50
CA GLY A 59 -56.21 27.20 -33.26
C GLY A 59 -57.42 26.78 -32.41
N PRO A 60 -57.34 25.68 -31.65
CA PRO A 60 -58.44 25.26 -30.78
C PRO A 60 -58.66 26.28 -29.66
N PRO A 61 -59.90 26.46 -29.17
CA PRO A 61 -60.20 27.45 -28.13
C PRO A 61 -59.43 27.15 -26.84
N ALA A 62 -59.07 28.19 -26.10
CA ALA A 62 -58.18 28.14 -24.93
C ALA A 62 -58.57 27.11 -23.85
N LEU A 63 -59.85 26.72 -23.80
CA LEU A 63 -60.39 25.66 -22.94
C LEU A 63 -59.82 24.27 -23.28
N LEU A 64 -59.66 23.93 -24.57
CA LEU A 64 -59.10 22.64 -24.99
C LEU A 64 -57.60 22.55 -24.67
N ARG A 65 -56.89 23.67 -24.77
CA ARG A 65 -55.46 23.78 -24.43
C ARG A 65 -55.23 23.68 -22.92
N ARG A 66 -56.13 24.23 -22.09
CA ARG A 66 -56.11 24.06 -20.64
C ARG A 66 -56.47 22.63 -20.22
N LEU A 67 -57.42 21.99 -20.90
CA LEU A 67 -57.80 20.60 -20.63
C LEU A 67 -56.65 19.63 -20.97
N LEU A 68 -55.95 19.86 -22.09
CA LEU A 68 -54.77 19.07 -22.48
C LEU A 68 -53.56 19.28 -21.55
N LEU A 69 -53.38 20.47 -21.00
CA LEU A 69 -52.34 20.73 -19.99
C LEU A 69 -52.69 20.10 -18.63
N LEU A 70 -53.97 20.08 -18.25
CA LEU A 70 -54.45 19.42 -17.03
C LEU A 70 -54.35 17.90 -17.13
N THR A 71 -54.68 17.29 -18.27
CA THR A 71 -54.50 15.84 -18.47
C THR A 71 -53.04 15.43 -18.51
N ALA A 72 -52.15 16.25 -19.10
CA ALA A 72 -50.71 16.02 -19.04
C ALA A 72 -50.15 16.14 -17.61
N LEU A 73 -50.65 17.08 -16.81
CA LEU A 73 -50.23 17.24 -15.41
C LEU A 73 -50.71 16.08 -14.52
N VAL A 74 -51.95 15.60 -14.71
CA VAL A 74 -52.50 14.44 -13.98
C VAL A 74 -51.75 13.15 -14.37
N ALA A 75 -51.36 12.99 -15.64
CA ALA A 75 -50.54 11.85 -16.07
C ALA A 75 -49.11 11.89 -15.48
N LEU A 76 -48.54 13.08 -15.24
CA LEU A 76 -47.24 13.24 -14.58
C LEU A 76 -47.30 12.96 -13.07
N VAL A 77 -48.42 13.24 -12.40
CA VAL A 77 -48.60 12.97 -10.96
C VAL A 77 -49.02 11.51 -10.69
N ALA A 78 -49.74 10.87 -11.61
CA ALA A 78 -50.12 9.45 -11.50
C ALA A 78 -48.95 8.46 -11.78
N GLY A 79 -47.82 8.94 -12.30
CA GLY A 79 -46.59 8.16 -12.47
C GLY A 79 -45.69 8.08 -11.22
N CYS A 80 -46.03 8.80 -10.15
CA CYS A 80 -45.30 8.77 -8.88
C CYS A 80 -46.01 7.84 -7.88
N HIS A 81 -45.90 6.53 -8.09
CA HIS A 81 -46.19 5.56 -7.04
C HIS A 81 -45.05 5.59 -5.99
N PRO A 82 -45.33 5.53 -4.67
CA PRO A 82 -44.30 5.65 -3.62
C PRO A 82 -43.30 4.48 -3.58
N ASP A 83 -43.51 3.44 -4.39
CA ASP A 83 -42.69 2.22 -4.40
C ASP A 83 -41.93 1.99 -5.71
N ALA A 84 -41.84 3.00 -6.59
CA ALA A 84 -41.01 2.94 -7.82
C ALA A 84 -39.50 3.13 -7.56
N GLY A 85 -39.08 2.91 -6.32
CA GLY A 85 -37.70 2.72 -5.87
C GLY A 85 -37.56 1.41 -5.11
N ALA A 86 -38.26 0.35 -5.53
CA ALA A 86 -38.00 -1.00 -5.06
C ALA A 86 -36.51 -1.29 -5.30
N ALA A 87 -35.74 -1.15 -4.22
CA ALA A 87 -34.36 -1.55 -4.15
C ALA A 87 -34.26 -2.93 -4.79
N LEU A 88 -33.42 -3.03 -5.83
CA LEU A 88 -32.84 -4.32 -6.17
C LEU A 88 -32.38 -4.89 -4.83
N PRO A 89 -32.76 -6.13 -4.47
CA PRO A 89 -32.22 -6.72 -3.26
C PRO A 89 -30.72 -6.58 -3.40
N ALA A 90 -30.11 -5.85 -2.46
CA ALA A 90 -28.69 -5.92 -2.27
C ALA A 90 -28.43 -7.42 -2.18
N GLN A 91 -27.76 -7.96 -3.18
CA GLN A 91 -27.13 -9.25 -3.03
C GLN A 91 -26.15 -9.00 -1.89
N GLN A 92 -26.62 -9.27 -0.66
CA GLN A 92 -25.77 -9.62 0.44
C GLN A 92 -25.13 -10.94 0.01
N ASP A 93 -24.20 -10.83 -0.93
CA ASP A 93 -23.01 -11.64 -0.89
C ASP A 93 -22.20 -11.07 0.28
N ALA A 94 -22.77 -11.18 1.49
CA ALA A 94 -21.96 -11.59 2.61
C ALA A 94 -21.45 -12.96 2.15
N SER A 95 -20.31 -12.96 1.43
CA SER A 95 -19.39 -14.04 1.66
C SER A 95 -19.32 -14.09 3.18
N ASP A 96 -19.78 -15.18 3.77
CA ASP A 96 -19.23 -15.62 5.04
C ASP A 96 -17.72 -15.64 4.78
N ALA A 97 -17.06 -14.49 4.97
CA ALA A 97 -15.63 -14.35 4.91
C ALA A 97 -15.21 -15.15 6.13
N GLN A 98 -15.03 -16.45 5.90
CA GLN A 98 -14.69 -17.39 6.92
C GLN A 98 -13.38 -16.88 7.47
N VAL A 99 -13.44 -16.30 8.68
CA VAL A 99 -12.29 -15.62 9.24
C VAL A 99 -11.14 -16.61 9.29
N ASP A 100 -10.00 -16.26 8.69
CA ASP A 100 -8.87 -17.16 8.61
C ASP A 100 -8.37 -17.46 10.03
N PRO A 101 -8.50 -18.70 10.53
CA PRO A 101 -8.10 -19.03 11.89
C PRO A 101 -6.58 -18.90 12.09
N VAL A 102 -5.77 -19.04 11.03
CA VAL A 102 -4.32 -18.84 11.09
C VAL A 102 -4.01 -17.37 11.33
N ASP A 103 -4.66 -16.48 10.59
CA ASP A 103 -4.50 -15.05 10.76
C ASP A 103 -4.99 -14.58 12.14
N GLN A 104 -6.17 -15.03 12.59
CA GLN A 104 -6.68 -14.73 13.93
C GLN A 104 -5.71 -15.17 15.04
N ALA A 105 -5.12 -16.36 14.92
CA ALA A 105 -4.14 -16.84 15.89
C ALA A 105 -2.86 -15.98 15.87
N THR A 106 -2.43 -15.56 14.67
CA THR A 106 -1.28 -14.68 14.47
C THR A 106 -1.50 -13.30 15.08
N LEU A 107 -2.67 -12.70 14.83
CA LEU A 107 -3.09 -11.44 15.44
C LEU A 107 -3.14 -11.55 16.96
N ALA A 108 -3.83 -12.56 17.49
CA ALA A 108 -3.94 -12.77 18.94
C ALA A 108 -2.56 -12.91 19.60
N SER A 109 -1.62 -13.62 18.95
CA SER A 109 -0.23 -13.76 19.41
C SER A 109 0.48 -12.40 19.42
N ALA A 110 0.43 -11.65 18.32
CA ALA A 110 1.05 -10.32 18.22
C ALA A 110 0.53 -9.38 19.33
N LEU A 111 -0.79 -9.29 19.50
CA LEU A 111 -1.43 -8.42 20.48
C LEU A 111 -1.18 -8.85 21.93
N LYS A 112 -0.99 -10.14 22.19
CA LYS A 112 -0.65 -10.65 23.53
C LYS A 112 0.75 -10.22 23.98
N THR A 113 1.67 -10.05 23.03
CA THR A 113 3.06 -9.63 23.33
C THR A 113 3.23 -8.13 23.49
N LEU A 114 2.18 -7.35 23.22
CA LEU A 114 2.21 -5.89 23.33
C LEU A 114 2.44 -5.46 24.78
N ALA A 115 3.52 -4.72 25.01
CA ALA A 115 3.89 -4.23 26.33
C ALA A 115 2.86 -3.20 26.84
N PRO A 116 2.56 -3.19 28.16
CA PRO A 116 1.73 -2.14 28.74
C PRO A 116 2.47 -0.80 28.76
N GLN A 117 1.70 0.28 28.94
CA GLN A 117 2.26 1.61 29.14
C GLN A 117 3.15 1.67 30.38
N ARG A 118 4.10 2.61 30.37
CA ARG A 118 4.98 2.92 31.50
C ARG A 118 4.46 4.18 32.23
N PRO A 119 3.95 4.08 33.47
CA PRO A 119 3.35 5.24 34.13
C PRO A 119 4.34 6.40 34.30
N GLY A 120 3.95 7.59 33.83
CA GLY A 120 4.77 8.80 33.92
C GLY A 120 5.82 8.93 32.81
N VAL A 121 5.80 8.02 31.83
CA VAL A 121 6.67 8.03 30.67
C VAL A 121 5.79 8.01 29.42
N THR A 122 5.86 9.08 28.62
CA THR A 122 5.15 9.10 27.34
C THR A 122 5.69 8.02 26.41
N ASP A 123 4.93 6.94 26.26
CA ASP A 123 5.21 5.86 25.34
C ASP A 123 4.74 6.19 23.93
N LEU A 124 5.44 5.61 22.94
CA LEU A 124 4.97 5.57 21.56
C LEU A 124 4.60 4.13 21.20
N TYR A 125 3.31 3.92 20.96
CA TYR A 125 2.81 2.71 20.32
C TYR A 125 2.87 2.88 18.81
N VAL A 126 3.36 1.87 18.09
CA VAL A 126 3.60 1.96 16.65
C VAL A 126 2.85 0.85 15.93
N VAL A 127 2.14 1.21 14.86
CA VAL A 127 1.53 0.28 13.92
C VAL A 127 2.09 0.55 12.54
N GLY A 128 2.71 -0.45 11.93
CA GLY A 128 3.02 -0.46 10.50
C GLY A 128 1.97 -1.28 9.75
N PHE A 129 1.45 -0.76 8.65
CA PHE A 129 0.44 -1.41 7.82
C PHE A 129 0.92 -1.44 6.36
N ALA A 130 1.30 -2.62 5.87
CA ALA A 130 1.64 -2.87 4.48
C ALA A 130 0.40 -3.44 3.76
N GLY A 131 -0.38 -2.57 3.12
CA GLY A 131 -1.73 -2.90 2.68
C GLY A 131 -1.82 -3.76 1.42
N ASP A 132 -0.78 -3.77 0.60
CA ASP A 132 -0.82 -4.39 -0.72
C ASP A 132 0.29 -5.43 -0.88
N ALA A 133 -0.13 -6.65 -1.25
CA ALA A 133 0.74 -7.80 -1.46
C ALA A 133 1.53 -7.78 -2.79
N SER A 134 1.20 -6.90 -3.73
CA SER A 134 1.76 -6.91 -5.08
C SER A 134 3.18 -6.34 -5.18
N ASP A 135 3.59 -5.48 -4.24
CA ASP A 135 4.90 -4.82 -4.24
C ASP A 135 5.65 -5.02 -2.91
N ASP A 136 6.88 -5.56 -3.00
CA ASP A 136 7.76 -5.81 -1.85
C ASP A 136 8.01 -4.56 -0.97
N VAL A 137 7.98 -3.36 -1.57
CA VAL A 137 8.30 -2.10 -0.88
C VAL A 137 7.46 -1.89 0.37
N PHE A 138 6.18 -2.27 0.33
CA PHE A 138 5.25 -2.04 1.43
C PHE A 138 5.60 -2.89 2.66
N ARG A 139 5.84 -4.19 2.43
CA ARG A 139 6.37 -5.12 3.45
C ARG A 139 7.72 -4.61 3.97
N ASN A 140 8.64 -4.25 3.08
CA ASN A 140 10.01 -3.86 3.44
C ASN A 140 10.01 -2.64 4.38
N GLU A 141 9.25 -1.60 4.04
CA GLU A 141 9.12 -0.40 4.87
C GLU A 141 8.50 -0.71 6.24
N THR A 142 7.46 -1.54 6.28
CA THR A 142 6.77 -1.91 7.53
C THR A 142 7.68 -2.74 8.45
N LEU A 143 8.44 -3.69 7.90
CA LEU A 143 9.41 -4.47 8.67
C LEU A 143 10.58 -3.62 9.15
N TYR A 144 11.03 -2.67 8.33
CA TYR A 144 12.06 -1.72 8.72
C TYR A 144 11.58 -0.74 9.79
N LEU A 145 10.35 -0.23 9.69
CA LEU A 145 9.70 0.59 10.72
C LEU A 145 9.78 -0.09 12.09
N LYS A 146 9.45 -1.39 12.15
CA LYS A 146 9.56 -2.16 13.39
C LYS A 146 10.98 -2.13 13.95
N GLN A 147 11.99 -2.44 13.13
CA GLN A 147 13.38 -2.43 13.58
C GLN A 147 13.81 -1.04 14.06
N LEU A 148 13.50 -0.01 13.28
CA LEU A 148 13.82 1.38 13.59
C LEU A 148 13.23 1.80 14.93
N PHE A 149 11.92 1.60 15.11
CA PHE A 149 11.26 2.08 16.31
C PHE A 149 11.61 1.27 17.56
N GLU A 150 11.84 -0.04 17.44
CA GLU A 150 12.24 -0.85 18.59
C GLU A 150 13.69 -0.61 19.05
N GLN A 151 14.61 -0.32 18.12
CA GLN A 151 16.03 -0.22 18.45
C GLN A 151 16.51 1.23 18.64
N ARG A 152 15.87 2.19 17.96
CA ARG A 152 16.30 3.61 17.97
C ARG A 152 15.37 4.51 18.80
N PHE A 153 14.08 4.21 18.89
CA PHE A 153 13.06 5.10 19.42
C PHE A 153 12.35 4.59 20.70
N ASP A 154 12.98 3.67 21.43
CA ASP A 154 12.48 3.12 22.70
C ASP A 154 11.06 2.52 22.63
N ALA A 155 10.65 2.03 21.45
CA ALA A 155 9.34 1.42 21.25
C ALA A 155 9.37 -0.12 21.37
N ARG A 156 10.43 -0.70 21.95
CA ARG A 156 10.57 -2.17 22.06
C ARG A 156 9.36 -2.80 22.73
N GLY A 157 8.72 -3.75 22.06
CA GLY A 157 7.51 -4.41 22.53
C GLY A 157 6.22 -3.57 22.40
N ARG A 158 6.27 -2.38 21.79
CA ARG A 158 5.13 -1.50 21.50
C ARG A 158 4.90 -1.29 20.01
N VAL A 159 5.52 -2.13 19.16
CA VAL A 159 5.34 -2.09 17.70
C VAL A 159 4.61 -3.33 17.21
N VAL A 160 3.52 -3.11 16.47
CA VAL A 160 2.79 -4.15 15.73
C VAL A 160 2.93 -3.87 14.24
N THR A 161 3.17 -4.90 13.44
CA THR A 161 3.21 -4.81 11.98
C THR A 161 2.14 -5.70 11.41
N LEU A 162 1.31 -5.16 10.53
CA LEU A 162 0.33 -5.89 9.73
C LEU A 162 0.83 -5.90 8.29
N VAL A 163 0.88 -7.08 7.66
CA VAL A 163 1.57 -7.27 6.39
C VAL A 163 0.78 -8.14 5.43
N ASN A 164 0.39 -7.57 4.30
CA ASN A 164 0.01 -8.32 3.12
C ASN A 164 1.24 -8.49 2.22
N HIS A 165 1.63 -9.74 2.00
CA HIS A 165 2.71 -10.10 1.08
C HIS A 165 2.67 -11.62 0.82
N PRO A 166 3.00 -12.13 -0.38
CA PRO A 166 2.92 -13.56 -0.69
C PRO A 166 3.79 -14.44 0.22
N ASP A 167 4.91 -13.93 0.73
CA ASP A 167 5.79 -14.64 1.67
C ASP A 167 5.28 -14.70 3.12
N ASN A 168 4.21 -13.96 3.43
CA ASN A 168 3.56 -13.95 4.73
C ASN A 168 2.28 -14.81 4.74
N LEU A 169 1.93 -15.45 3.62
CA LEU A 169 0.77 -16.33 3.52
C LEU A 169 1.12 -17.79 3.87
N GLY A 170 0.09 -18.60 4.13
CA GLY A 170 0.22 -20.04 4.38
C GLY A 170 0.28 -20.40 5.86
N GLU A 171 0.86 -21.57 6.18
CA GLU A 171 0.75 -22.16 7.52
C GLU A 171 1.58 -21.47 8.62
N ARG A 172 2.54 -20.61 8.23
CA ARG A 172 3.51 -20.00 9.16
C ARG A 172 3.77 -18.52 8.85
N PRO A 173 2.75 -17.66 8.92
CA PRO A 173 2.93 -16.22 8.78
C PRO A 173 3.86 -15.69 9.87
N TYR A 174 4.63 -14.64 9.55
CA TYR A 174 5.48 -13.93 10.50
C TYR A 174 4.82 -12.66 11.06
N ALA A 175 3.73 -12.20 10.42
CA ALA A 175 2.92 -11.06 10.85
C ALA A 175 1.43 -11.33 10.55
N PRO A 176 0.48 -10.74 11.30
CA PRO A 176 -0.93 -10.76 10.91
C PRO A 176 -1.13 -10.02 9.60
N LEU A 177 -2.20 -10.36 8.87
CA LEU A 177 -2.57 -9.71 7.62
C LEU A 177 -2.95 -8.25 7.83
N ALA A 178 -2.63 -7.40 6.85
CA ALA A 178 -3.02 -6.01 6.80
C ALA A 178 -4.43 -5.86 6.23
N THR A 179 -5.44 -6.31 6.98
CA THR A 179 -6.86 -6.10 6.68
C THR A 179 -7.43 -4.96 7.52
N TYR A 180 -8.57 -4.38 7.11
CA TYR A 180 -9.25 -3.36 7.90
C TYR A 180 -9.65 -3.89 9.28
N ASP A 181 -10.16 -5.12 9.37
CA ASP A 181 -10.54 -5.76 10.63
C ASP A 181 -9.35 -5.94 11.58
N ASN A 182 -8.20 -6.42 11.07
CA ASN A 182 -7.00 -6.57 11.89
C ASN A 182 -6.42 -5.21 12.34
N LEU A 183 -6.52 -4.18 11.50
CA LEU A 183 -6.16 -2.81 11.88
C LEU A 183 -7.07 -2.32 12.99
N TYR A 184 -8.39 -2.49 12.85
CA TYR A 184 -9.38 -2.09 13.84
C TYR A 184 -9.13 -2.77 15.20
N ASP A 185 -8.94 -4.09 15.21
CA ASP A 185 -8.65 -4.87 16.42
C ASP A 185 -7.30 -4.51 17.04
N THR A 186 -6.28 -4.27 16.22
CA THR A 186 -4.97 -3.81 16.68
C THR A 186 -5.06 -2.45 17.37
N LEU A 187 -5.76 -1.48 16.76
CA LEU A 187 -5.98 -0.17 17.35
C LEU A 187 -6.77 -0.27 18.65
N ALA A 188 -7.83 -1.09 18.69
CA ALA A 188 -8.62 -1.32 19.89
C ALA A 188 -7.77 -1.96 21.02
N ALA A 189 -6.86 -2.88 20.69
CA ALA A 189 -5.94 -3.47 21.65
C ALA A 189 -4.91 -2.46 22.16
N ILE A 190 -4.36 -1.59 21.31
CA ILE A 190 -3.44 -0.51 21.71
C ILE A 190 -4.14 0.49 22.62
N GLY A 191 -5.35 0.94 22.27
CA GLY A 191 -6.13 1.89 23.07
C GLY A 191 -6.43 1.40 24.50
N LYS A 192 -6.47 0.08 24.71
CA LYS A 192 -6.60 -0.56 26.03
C LYS A 192 -5.28 -0.65 26.82
N ARG A 193 -4.13 -0.51 26.16
CA ARG A 193 -2.78 -0.75 26.72
C ARG A 193 -2.05 0.55 27.02
N MET A 194 -2.28 1.56 26.19
CA MET A 194 -1.73 2.90 26.36
C MET A 194 -2.47 3.69 27.45
N ASP A 195 -1.78 4.62 28.11
CA ASP A 195 -2.44 5.73 28.78
C ASP A 195 -2.79 6.78 27.72
N ARG A 196 -4.06 6.82 27.32
CA ARG A 196 -4.55 7.67 26.22
C ARG A 196 -4.34 9.16 26.43
N LYS A 197 -4.07 9.63 27.66
CA LYS A 197 -3.77 11.04 27.95
C LYS A 197 -2.28 11.35 27.87
N GLU A 198 -1.44 10.37 28.15
CA GLU A 198 0.02 10.52 28.24
C GLU A 198 0.70 10.11 26.95
N ASP A 199 0.36 8.94 26.42
CA ASP A 199 1.01 8.24 25.32
C ASP A 199 0.52 8.71 23.95
N ALA A 200 1.24 8.31 22.90
CA ALA A 200 0.87 8.52 21.50
C ALA A 200 0.86 7.23 20.69
N LEU A 201 0.04 7.23 19.63
CA LEU A 201 0.10 6.25 18.54
C LEU A 201 0.87 6.84 17.35
N LEU A 202 1.78 6.09 16.75
CA LEU A 202 2.24 6.27 15.38
C LEU A 202 1.64 5.18 14.50
N LEU A 203 0.81 5.58 13.53
CA LEU A 203 0.30 4.70 12.48
C LEU A 203 1.00 5.05 11.17
N PHE A 204 1.81 4.14 10.65
CA PHE A 204 2.44 4.23 9.34
C PHE A 204 1.73 3.27 8.39
N VAL A 205 1.03 3.81 7.40
CA VAL A 205 0.36 3.04 6.35
C VAL A 205 1.12 3.22 5.05
N THR A 206 1.48 2.12 4.41
CA THR A 206 2.15 2.11 3.11
C THR A 206 1.44 1.13 2.18
N THR A 207 0.89 1.65 1.09
CA THR A 207 0.05 0.91 0.13
C THR A 207 -0.26 1.80 -1.09
N HIS A 208 -0.92 1.27 -2.13
CA HIS A 208 -1.49 2.08 -3.20
C HIS A 208 -2.68 2.92 -2.71
N GLY A 209 -2.95 4.02 -3.41
CA GLY A 209 -4.09 4.89 -3.11
C GLY A 209 -4.89 5.21 -4.37
N THR A 210 -6.18 5.44 -4.21
CA THR A 210 -7.11 5.72 -5.31
C THR A 210 -7.41 7.21 -5.44
N GLU A 211 -7.87 7.64 -6.62
CA GLU A 211 -8.33 9.02 -6.85
C GLU A 211 -9.53 9.40 -5.97
N ASP A 212 -10.29 8.41 -5.48
CA ASP A 212 -11.38 8.60 -4.52
C ASP A 212 -10.90 8.68 -3.06
N HIS A 213 -9.58 8.80 -2.86
CA HIS A 213 -8.94 9.02 -1.57
C HIS A 213 -9.12 7.82 -0.64
N THR A 214 -9.09 6.60 -1.17
CA THR A 214 -9.08 5.36 -0.39
C THR A 214 -7.70 4.70 -0.42
N LEU A 215 -7.34 4.02 0.67
CA LEU A 215 -6.17 3.16 0.73
C LEU A 215 -6.56 1.80 0.17
N TYR A 216 -5.79 1.30 -0.81
CA TYR A 216 -6.01 -0.03 -1.34
C TYR A 216 -5.51 -1.08 -0.36
N VAL A 217 -6.27 -2.15 -0.21
CA VAL A 217 -5.90 -3.31 0.59
C VAL A 217 -6.02 -4.52 -0.31
N GLN A 218 -4.94 -5.26 -0.47
CA GLN A 218 -4.92 -6.51 -1.22
C GLN A 218 -4.11 -7.55 -0.46
N VAL A 219 -4.79 -8.61 -0.01
CA VAL A 219 -4.15 -9.75 0.66
C VAL A 219 -3.58 -10.71 -0.38
N ASP A 220 -4.38 -11.06 -1.38
CA ASP A 220 -4.00 -11.90 -2.52
C ASP A 220 -4.84 -11.58 -3.77
N GLN A 221 -4.81 -12.44 -4.79
CA GLN A 221 -5.54 -12.24 -6.04
C GLN A 221 -7.08 -12.31 -5.92
N ASN A 222 -7.59 -12.78 -4.78
CA ASN A 222 -9.01 -13.04 -4.54
C ASN A 222 -9.59 -12.17 -3.43
N GLU A 223 -8.75 -11.53 -2.62
CA GLU A 223 -9.14 -10.70 -1.47
C GLU A 223 -8.57 -9.29 -1.59
N GLU A 224 -9.46 -8.34 -1.90
CA GLU A 224 -9.19 -6.91 -1.94
C GLU A 224 -10.26 -6.12 -1.18
N ASP A 225 -9.86 -4.97 -0.64
CA ASP A 225 -10.71 -4.05 0.10
C ASP A 225 -10.17 -2.60 -0.02
N PHE A 226 -10.92 -1.63 0.50
CA PHE A 226 -10.56 -0.22 0.48
C PHE A 226 -10.87 0.45 1.81
N ILE A 227 -9.88 1.12 2.40
CA ILE A 227 -10.08 1.88 3.64
C ILE A 227 -10.30 3.34 3.28
N SER A 228 -11.49 3.88 3.59
CA SER A 228 -11.77 5.30 3.40
C SER A 228 -11.19 6.18 4.54
N PRO A 229 -11.12 7.51 4.35
CA PRO A 229 -10.75 8.42 5.42
C PRO A 229 -11.67 8.33 6.65
N GLN A 230 -12.95 8.02 6.44
CA GLN A 230 -13.94 7.88 7.49
C GLN A 230 -13.77 6.58 8.27
N ASP A 231 -13.44 5.48 7.59
CA ASP A 231 -13.18 4.19 8.24
C ASP A 231 -11.97 4.28 9.16
N LEU A 232 -10.86 4.83 8.65
CA LEU A 232 -9.66 5.02 9.46
C LEU A 232 -9.91 5.97 10.65
N ARG A 233 -10.66 7.06 10.42
CA ARG A 233 -11.06 7.98 11.49
C ARG A 233 -11.88 7.25 12.56
N LYS A 234 -12.85 6.45 12.14
CA LYS A 234 -13.73 5.68 13.02
C LYS A 234 -12.94 4.68 13.86
N ALA A 235 -12.05 3.88 13.25
CA ALA A 235 -11.22 2.91 13.97
C ALA A 235 -10.37 3.56 15.07
N LEU A 236 -9.78 4.74 14.78
CA LEU A 236 -9.00 5.49 15.76
C LEU A 236 -9.86 6.07 16.90
N ASP A 237 -11.04 6.60 16.58
CA ASP A 237 -11.98 7.16 17.55
C ASP A 237 -12.58 6.08 18.46
N ASP A 238 -12.97 4.93 17.89
CA ASP A 238 -13.52 3.80 18.65
C ASP A 238 -12.48 3.16 19.59
N ALA A 239 -11.21 3.16 19.19
CA ALA A 239 -10.09 2.78 20.07
C ALA A 239 -9.83 3.82 21.18
N GLY A 240 -10.42 5.02 21.08
CA GLY A 240 -10.26 6.12 22.03
C GLY A 240 -8.85 6.73 22.04
N ILE A 241 -8.08 6.56 20.96
CA ILE A 241 -6.71 7.05 20.86
C ILE A 241 -6.77 8.51 20.47
N ASP A 242 -6.32 9.47 21.29
CA ASP A 242 -6.44 10.90 20.95
C ASP A 242 -5.14 11.51 20.40
N ASN A 243 -4.00 11.09 20.94
CA ASN A 243 -2.68 11.55 20.51
C ASN A 243 -2.18 10.67 19.37
N ARG A 244 -2.17 11.22 18.15
CA ARG A 244 -1.97 10.45 16.92
C ARG A 244 -0.88 11.07 16.06
N VAL A 245 0.02 10.25 15.55
CA VAL A 245 0.90 10.53 14.42
C VAL A 245 0.49 9.58 13.30
N ILE A 246 -0.14 10.10 12.26
CA ILE A 246 -0.64 9.31 11.15
C ILE A 246 0.18 9.65 9.92
N VAL A 247 0.83 8.64 9.36
CA VAL A 247 1.77 8.77 8.25
C VAL A 247 1.27 7.88 7.12
N LEU A 248 0.88 8.49 6.00
CA LEU A 248 0.25 7.82 4.88
C LEU A 248 1.14 7.90 3.64
N SER A 249 1.78 6.77 3.32
CA SER A 249 2.55 6.56 2.08
C SER A 249 1.64 5.92 1.04
N ALA A 250 0.90 6.76 0.31
CA ALA A 250 -0.02 6.35 -0.76
C ALA A 250 -0.33 7.50 -1.73
N CYS A 251 -0.70 7.17 -2.96
CA CYS A 251 -1.23 8.12 -3.92
C CYS A 251 -2.48 8.82 -3.37
N TYR A 252 -2.67 10.11 -3.66
CA TYR A 252 -3.82 10.90 -3.23
C TYR A 252 -4.03 10.98 -1.70
N SER A 253 -3.04 10.57 -0.90
CA SER A 253 -3.11 10.47 0.57
C SER A 253 -3.42 11.79 1.28
N GLY A 254 -3.11 12.95 0.67
CA GLY A 254 -3.53 14.27 1.15
C GLY A 254 -5.04 14.39 1.36
N GLY A 255 -5.82 13.55 0.67
CA GLY A 255 -7.26 13.40 0.82
C GLY A 255 -7.76 12.98 2.21
N PHE A 256 -6.89 12.36 3.03
CA PHE A 256 -7.22 11.93 4.38
C PHE A 256 -7.17 13.05 5.42
N ILE A 257 -6.44 14.14 5.13
CA ILE A 257 -6.18 15.23 6.08
C ILE A 257 -7.49 15.82 6.66
N PRO A 258 -8.53 16.14 5.86
CA PRO A 258 -9.75 16.75 6.39
C PRO A 258 -10.47 15.88 7.44
N ALA A 259 -10.46 14.56 7.27
CA ALA A 259 -11.14 13.62 8.17
C ALA A 259 -10.32 13.33 9.44
N LEU A 260 -8.98 13.30 9.32
CA LEU A 260 -8.09 12.87 10.40
C LEU A 260 -7.56 14.02 11.28
N ARG A 261 -7.55 15.26 10.79
CA ARG A 261 -7.02 16.41 11.54
C ARG A 261 -7.78 16.61 12.85
N SER A 262 -7.03 16.87 13.91
CA SER A 262 -7.56 17.24 15.23
C SER A 262 -6.57 18.15 15.95
N ALA A 263 -6.90 18.60 17.17
CA ALA A 263 -5.94 19.34 17.99
C ALA A 263 -4.73 18.49 18.41
N THR A 264 -4.86 17.17 18.49
CA THR A 264 -3.85 16.21 18.99
C THR A 264 -3.39 15.24 17.91
N THR A 265 -3.67 15.51 16.63
CA THR A 265 -3.22 14.68 15.50
C THR A 265 -2.14 15.40 14.70
N LEU A 266 -1.03 14.71 14.44
CA LEU A 266 -0.12 14.98 13.33
C LEU A 266 -0.51 14.06 12.17
N VAL A 267 -0.77 14.62 10.98
CA VAL A 267 -0.97 13.85 9.74
C VAL A 267 0.13 14.23 8.76
N LEU A 268 0.82 13.24 8.21
CA LEU A 268 1.84 13.36 7.18
C LEU A 268 1.43 12.51 5.97
N THR A 269 1.46 13.08 4.76
CA THR A 269 1.00 12.40 3.55
C THR A 269 2.05 12.48 2.45
N ALA A 270 2.23 11.37 1.72
CA ALA A 270 3.19 11.28 0.63
C ALA A 270 2.84 12.15 -0.58
N ALA A 271 1.55 12.45 -0.77
CA ALA A 271 1.10 13.28 -1.88
C ALA A 271 -0.03 14.22 -1.46
N ARG A 272 -0.28 15.21 -2.33
CA ARG A 272 -1.47 16.04 -2.30
C ARG A 272 -2.71 15.23 -2.74
N ALA A 273 -3.89 15.67 -2.31
CA ALA A 273 -5.17 14.99 -2.57
C ALA A 273 -5.49 14.72 -4.06
N ASP A 274 -4.88 15.45 -5.00
CA ASP A 274 -5.08 15.34 -6.45
C ASP A 274 -3.78 14.93 -7.19
N ARG A 275 -2.80 14.35 -6.47
CA ARG A 275 -1.51 13.92 -7.01
C ARG A 275 -1.19 12.47 -6.65
N PRO A 276 -0.53 11.72 -7.54
CA PRO A 276 0.08 10.45 -7.16
C PRO A 276 1.34 10.67 -6.31
N SER A 277 1.81 9.58 -5.70
CA SER A 277 3.15 9.42 -5.11
C SER A 277 3.92 8.33 -5.87
N PHE A 278 5.24 8.24 -5.68
CA PHE A 278 6.11 7.42 -6.53
C PHE A 278 7.00 6.44 -5.74
N GLY A 279 7.64 5.54 -6.49
CA GLY A 279 8.56 4.52 -5.95
C GLY A 279 7.90 3.20 -5.59
N CYS A 280 6.63 3.01 -5.93
CA CYS A 280 5.92 1.74 -5.81
C CYS A 280 6.14 0.95 -7.11
N GLY A 281 7.03 -0.03 -7.10
CA GLY A 281 7.28 -0.89 -8.25
C GLY A 281 8.37 -1.93 -7.98
N ASN A 282 8.35 -3.00 -8.77
CA ASN A 282 9.15 -4.22 -8.59
C ASN A 282 10.69 -4.07 -8.60
N THR A 283 11.23 -2.91 -8.96
CA THR A 283 12.68 -2.63 -8.93
C THR A 283 13.12 -1.76 -7.76
N SER A 284 12.18 -1.08 -7.09
CA SER A 284 12.48 -0.25 -5.93
C SER A 284 12.44 -1.09 -4.65
N SER A 285 13.28 -0.77 -3.67
CA SER A 285 13.22 -1.41 -2.34
C SER A 285 12.41 -0.62 -1.32
N ALA A 286 12.09 0.65 -1.62
CA ALA A 286 11.24 1.54 -0.83
C ALA A 286 10.56 2.57 -1.76
N THR A 287 9.39 3.07 -1.34
CA THR A 287 8.73 4.22 -1.95
C THR A 287 9.58 5.49 -1.80
N TYR A 288 9.34 6.52 -2.61
CA TYR A 288 10.10 7.78 -2.48
C TYR A 288 9.86 8.42 -1.11
N PHE A 289 8.63 8.32 -0.61
CA PHE A 289 8.26 8.84 0.69
C PHE A 289 8.85 8.02 1.84
N GLY A 290 8.76 6.69 1.80
CA GLY A 290 9.37 5.81 2.79
C GLY A 290 10.89 5.94 2.83
N GLN A 291 11.55 6.04 1.68
CA GLN A 291 12.98 6.34 1.60
C GLN A 291 13.30 7.67 2.30
N ALA A 292 12.63 8.75 1.89
CA ALA A 292 12.98 10.09 2.36
C ALA A 292 12.62 10.31 3.85
N TRP A 293 11.43 9.89 4.29
CA TRP A 293 10.96 10.14 5.65
C TRP A 293 11.41 9.04 6.62
N LEU A 294 11.02 7.78 6.37
CA LEU A 294 11.24 6.68 7.31
C LEU A 294 12.70 6.26 7.36
N ILE A 295 13.35 6.12 6.20
CA ILE A 295 14.71 5.56 6.12
C ILE A 295 15.76 6.64 6.32
N ASP A 296 15.68 7.75 5.60
CA ASP A 296 16.74 8.76 5.64
C ASP A 296 16.55 9.73 6.82
N ALA A 297 15.43 10.44 6.86
CA ALA A 297 15.26 11.55 7.79
C ALA A 297 15.08 11.11 9.26
N MET A 298 14.32 10.05 9.53
CA MET A 298 14.17 9.51 10.90
C MET A 298 15.46 8.86 11.45
N ASN A 299 16.43 8.51 10.58
CA ASN A 299 17.77 8.14 11.01
C ASN A 299 18.67 9.34 11.32
N GLN A 300 18.28 10.54 10.94
CA GLN A 300 19.04 11.77 11.22
C GLN A 300 18.48 12.51 12.43
N VAL A 301 17.16 12.60 12.56
CA VAL A 301 16.50 13.37 13.62
C VAL A 301 15.39 12.58 14.29
N ALA A 302 15.14 12.86 15.58
CA ALA A 302 14.10 12.19 16.34
C ALA A 302 12.69 12.81 16.18
N ASP A 303 12.62 14.03 15.60
CA ASP A 303 11.37 14.79 15.45
C ASP A 303 10.66 14.40 14.14
N PRO A 304 9.46 13.79 14.18
CA PRO A 304 8.72 13.42 12.97
C PRO A 304 8.41 14.59 12.04
N VAL A 305 8.23 15.80 12.60
CA VAL A 305 7.93 17.01 11.83
C VAL A 305 9.18 17.51 11.10
N ALA A 306 10.31 17.58 11.81
CA ALA A 306 11.58 17.97 11.19
C ALA A 306 12.04 16.93 10.15
N ALA A 307 11.81 15.64 10.41
CA ALA A 307 12.06 14.58 9.45
C ALA A 307 11.22 14.75 8.19
N PHE A 308 9.95 15.14 8.32
CA PHE A 308 9.06 15.42 7.19
C PHE A 308 9.50 16.63 6.36
N ASP A 309 9.95 17.70 7.01
CA ASP A 309 10.47 18.88 6.31
C ASP A 309 11.70 18.52 5.46
N ALA A 310 12.62 17.69 5.99
CA ALA A 310 13.74 17.16 5.23
C ALA A 310 13.29 16.24 4.08
N ALA A 311 12.33 15.35 4.35
CA ALA A 311 11.79 14.43 3.36
C ALA A 311 11.17 15.17 2.16
N LYS A 312 10.43 16.26 2.39
CA LYS A 312 9.86 17.08 1.31
C LYS A 312 10.91 17.61 0.35
N VAL A 313 12.05 18.06 0.88
CA VAL A 313 13.17 18.57 0.08
C VAL A 313 13.76 17.45 -0.78
N ALA A 314 14.03 16.29 -0.16
CA ALA A 314 14.57 15.13 -0.85
C ALA A 314 13.63 14.59 -1.94
N ILE A 315 12.34 14.47 -1.64
CA ILE A 315 11.31 14.02 -2.60
C ILE A 315 11.21 14.99 -3.77
N THR A 316 11.14 16.30 -3.51
CA THR A 316 11.06 17.31 -4.58
C THR A 316 12.29 17.25 -5.51
N ALA A 317 13.48 17.04 -4.94
CA ALA A 317 14.70 16.91 -5.72
C ALA A 317 14.68 15.64 -6.59
N ARG A 318 14.31 14.51 -6.00
CA ARG A 318 14.22 13.22 -6.69
C ARG A 318 13.18 13.23 -7.81
N GLU A 319 11.96 13.69 -7.53
CA GLU A 319 10.90 13.78 -8.54
C GLU A 319 11.30 14.68 -9.71
N LYS A 320 12.04 15.76 -9.45
CA LYS A 320 12.58 16.61 -10.51
C LYS A 320 13.65 15.90 -11.35
N GLU A 321 14.52 15.13 -10.71
CA GLU A 321 15.56 14.34 -11.38
C GLU A 321 14.95 13.26 -12.27
N ASP A 322 13.93 12.56 -11.76
CA ASP A 322 13.23 11.47 -12.44
C ASP A 322 12.18 11.97 -13.45
N GLY A 323 11.94 13.28 -13.51
CA GLY A 323 10.98 13.90 -14.45
C GLY A 323 9.52 13.69 -14.09
N GLU A 324 9.25 13.34 -12.83
CA GLU A 324 7.93 13.06 -12.30
C GLU A 324 7.11 14.32 -12.05
N LEU A 325 5.79 14.18 -12.10
CA LEU A 325 4.87 15.22 -11.67
C LEU A 325 4.99 15.39 -10.14
N PRO A 326 5.30 16.59 -9.59
CA PRO A 326 5.54 16.72 -8.17
C PRO A 326 4.36 16.24 -7.31
N SER A 327 4.62 15.33 -6.37
CA SER A 327 3.60 14.76 -5.48
C SER A 327 3.09 15.76 -4.44
N LEU A 328 3.93 16.75 -4.09
CA LEU A 328 3.67 17.80 -3.10
C LEU A 328 3.23 17.23 -1.74
N PRO A 329 4.10 16.50 -1.01
CA PRO A 329 3.76 15.92 0.29
C PRO A 329 3.22 16.98 1.27
N GLN A 330 2.17 16.62 2.01
CA GLN A 330 1.44 17.54 2.89
C GLN A 330 1.53 17.13 4.36
N GLN A 331 1.49 18.13 5.25
CA GLN A 331 1.38 17.90 6.69
C GLN A 331 0.25 18.72 7.30
N SER A 332 -0.39 18.17 8.33
CA SER A 332 -1.34 18.85 9.21
C SER A 332 -0.92 18.62 10.65
N VAL A 333 -0.47 19.69 11.32
CA VAL A 333 0.02 19.64 12.71
C VAL A 333 -1.06 20.17 13.66
N GLY A 334 -1.61 19.30 14.49
CA GLY A 334 -2.55 19.69 15.54
C GLY A 334 -1.91 20.62 16.57
N LYS A 335 -2.66 21.62 17.05
CA LYS A 335 -2.14 22.64 17.98
C LYS A 335 -1.52 22.10 19.27
N ASN A 336 -1.90 20.89 19.71
CA ASN A 336 -1.48 20.26 20.97
C ASN A 336 -0.51 19.09 20.77
N ILE A 337 -0.37 18.52 19.55
CA ILE A 337 0.45 17.31 19.34
C ILE A 337 1.95 17.58 19.55
N GLY A 338 2.43 18.80 19.26
CA GLY A 338 3.83 19.17 19.45
C GLY A 338 4.32 18.98 20.89
N ALA A 339 3.46 19.28 21.89
CA ALA A 339 3.81 19.09 23.30
C ALA A 339 3.91 17.61 23.68
N VAL A 340 3.07 16.75 23.11
CA VAL A 340 3.13 15.29 23.31
C VAL A 340 4.42 14.73 22.71
N LEU A 341 4.74 15.11 21.46
CA LEU A 341 5.96 14.67 20.79
C LEU A 341 7.24 15.19 21.47
N ALA A 342 7.20 16.38 22.07
CA ALA A 342 8.31 16.88 22.86
C ALA A 342 8.53 16.06 24.14
N ARG A 343 7.45 15.69 24.86
CA ARG A 343 7.55 14.83 26.05
C ARG A 343 8.06 13.44 25.71
N TRP A 344 7.53 12.81 24.67
CA TRP A 344 8.01 11.53 24.17
C TRP A 344 9.52 11.56 23.89
N ARG A 345 9.99 12.54 23.09
CA ARG A 345 11.42 12.67 22.76
C ARG A 345 12.32 12.96 23.96
N ALA A 346 11.81 13.65 24.98
CA ALA A 346 12.55 13.87 26.22
C ALA A 346 12.68 12.61 27.08
N GLY A 347 11.85 11.58 26.84
CA GLY A 347 11.76 10.36 27.63
C GLY A 347 12.75 9.26 27.25
N PHE A 348 13.52 9.39 26.16
CA PHE A 348 14.48 8.37 25.72
C PHE A 348 15.74 8.97 25.13
N GLN A 349 16.80 8.15 25.08
CA GLN A 349 18.01 8.46 24.32
C GLN A 349 17.92 7.76 22.96
N LEU A 350 18.09 8.54 21.88
CA LEU A 350 18.07 8.01 20.52
C LEU A 350 19.19 6.97 20.34
N GLY A 351 18.84 5.77 19.85
CA GLY A 351 19.80 4.72 19.51
C GLY A 351 20.68 5.10 18.31
N PRO A 352 21.58 4.20 17.85
CA PRO A 352 22.34 4.42 16.61
C PRO A 352 21.43 4.44 15.38
N ALA A 353 21.94 4.96 14.26
CA ALA A 353 21.23 4.87 12.99
C ALA A 353 21.23 3.42 12.50
N LEU A 354 20.12 2.98 11.87
CA LEU A 354 19.98 1.63 11.35
C LEU A 354 20.06 1.63 9.83
N ALA A 355 20.88 0.75 9.28
CA ALA A 355 20.95 0.53 7.84
C ALA A 355 19.64 -0.07 7.33
N TYR A 356 19.18 0.39 6.16
CA TYR A 356 18.06 -0.24 5.46
C TYR A 356 18.54 -1.53 4.79
N PRO A 357 17.99 -2.72 5.14
CA PRO A 357 18.55 -3.99 4.71
C PRO A 357 18.08 -4.42 3.31
N TYR A 358 17.11 -3.72 2.71
CA TYR A 358 16.52 -4.11 1.43
C TYR A 358 17.18 -3.34 0.29
N LEU A 359 17.78 -4.09 -0.63
CA LEU A 359 18.44 -3.53 -1.81
C LEU A 359 17.45 -3.41 -2.97
N PRO A 360 17.56 -2.37 -3.82
CA PRO A 360 16.80 -2.31 -5.07
C PRO A 360 17.07 -3.56 -5.91
N VAL A 361 16.05 -4.08 -6.59
CA VAL A 361 16.25 -5.19 -7.53
C VAL A 361 16.98 -4.61 -8.74
N VAL A 362 18.24 -4.98 -8.90
CA VAL A 362 18.98 -4.67 -10.12
C VAL A 362 18.33 -5.49 -11.22
N ALA A 363 17.68 -4.85 -12.19
CA ALA A 363 17.26 -5.55 -13.39
C ALA A 363 18.53 -6.09 -14.04
N GLU A 364 18.75 -7.41 -13.98
CA GLU A 364 19.74 -8.03 -14.86
C GLU A 364 19.34 -7.65 -16.28
N ALA A 365 20.22 -6.93 -16.98
CA ALA A 365 20.03 -6.67 -18.40
C ALA A 365 19.81 -8.02 -19.06
N ALA A 366 18.59 -8.27 -19.53
CA ALA A 366 18.29 -9.42 -20.34
C ALA A 366 19.26 -9.37 -21.53
N ASP A 367 20.25 -10.24 -21.51
CA ASP A 367 21.16 -10.48 -22.61
C ASP A 367 20.35 -11.26 -23.66
N ASP A 368 19.39 -10.58 -24.29
CA ASP A 368 18.64 -11.07 -25.44
C ASP A 368 19.57 -10.98 -26.67
N ALA A 369 20.61 -11.80 -26.67
CA ALA A 369 21.23 -12.25 -27.89
C ALA A 369 20.24 -13.20 -28.57
N VAL A 370 19.28 -12.62 -29.29
CA VAL A 370 18.49 -13.30 -30.30
C VAL A 370 19.49 -13.85 -31.31
N ALA A 371 19.75 -15.16 -31.21
CA ALA A 371 20.41 -15.91 -32.25
C ALA A 371 19.52 -15.85 -33.50
N ASP A 372 19.93 -15.01 -34.45
CA ASP A 372 19.46 -15.02 -35.82
C ASP A 372 19.80 -16.38 -36.44
N GLN A 373 18.88 -17.33 -36.35
CA GLN A 373 18.86 -18.52 -37.22
C GLN A 373 17.98 -18.20 -38.43
N GLY A 374 18.55 -17.44 -39.36
CA GLY A 374 18.11 -17.39 -40.74
C GLY A 374 18.62 -18.62 -41.49
N ASP A 375 17.72 -19.51 -41.85
CA ASP A 375 17.93 -20.55 -42.86
C ASP A 375 18.39 -19.92 -44.19
N ASN A 376 19.52 -20.37 -44.74
CA ASN A 376 19.60 -20.74 -46.15
C ASN A 376 20.85 -21.59 -46.48
N PRO A 377 20.75 -22.57 -47.40
CA PRO A 377 21.81 -23.51 -47.72
C PRO A 377 22.66 -23.04 -48.90
N ALA A 378 23.98 -23.15 -48.81
CA ALA A 378 24.87 -23.23 -49.97
C ALA A 378 26.29 -23.67 -49.59
N ASP A 379 26.68 -24.80 -50.19
CA ASP A 379 27.96 -25.11 -50.83
C ASP A 379 29.32 -24.83 -50.15
N THR A 380 30.07 -25.93 -50.13
CA THR A 380 31.47 -26.23 -49.86
C THR A 380 32.55 -25.29 -50.42
N ASN A 381 33.66 -25.27 -49.67
CA ASN A 381 35.09 -25.09 -50.02
C ASN A 381 35.58 -23.68 -50.40
N ASP A 382 36.44 -23.06 -49.57
CA ASP A 382 37.91 -23.16 -49.66
C ASP A 382 38.67 -22.16 -48.75
N ALA A 383 39.81 -22.64 -48.23
CA ALA A 383 41.07 -21.94 -47.84
C ALA A 383 41.13 -20.91 -46.67
N ALA A 384 42.15 -21.13 -45.82
CA ALA A 384 42.53 -20.41 -44.60
C ALA A 384 43.62 -19.30 -44.85
N PRO A 385 44.29 -18.73 -43.81
CA PRO A 385 43.80 -17.74 -42.86
C PRO A 385 44.66 -16.44 -42.86
N SER A 386 44.21 -15.36 -42.22
CA SER A 386 45.03 -14.16 -41.97
C SER A 386 44.87 -13.64 -40.55
N THR A 387 46.01 -13.31 -39.95
CA THR A 387 46.29 -13.06 -38.53
C THR A 387 45.89 -11.67 -38.04
N ARG A 388 45.56 -11.60 -36.74
CA ARG A 388 45.13 -10.40 -35.97
C ARG A 388 46.33 -9.78 -35.22
N PRO A 389 46.45 -8.45 -35.07
CA PRO A 389 47.38 -7.84 -34.11
C PRO A 389 46.69 -7.40 -32.80
N GLN A 390 47.40 -7.54 -31.67
CA GLN A 390 47.06 -7.07 -30.32
C GLN A 390 47.52 -5.62 -30.05
N PRO A 391 46.98 -4.95 -29.00
CA PRO A 391 47.21 -3.53 -28.72
C PRO A 391 48.31 -3.26 -27.66
N THR A 392 49.01 -2.13 -27.78
CA THR A 392 50.06 -1.67 -26.86
C THR A 392 49.63 -0.51 -25.94
N ALA A 393 50.19 -0.53 -24.74
CA ALA A 393 49.84 0.26 -23.55
C ALA A 393 50.47 1.66 -23.47
N ALA A 394 49.95 2.45 -22.52
CA ALA A 394 50.20 3.87 -22.23
C ALA A 394 51.57 4.21 -21.60
N PRO A 395 52.00 5.49 -21.61
CA PRO A 395 53.31 5.93 -21.12
C PRO A 395 53.30 6.63 -19.75
N GLN A 396 54.45 6.63 -19.08
CA GLN A 396 54.75 7.42 -17.87
C GLN A 396 56.14 8.12 -17.96
N PRO A 397 56.43 9.11 -17.10
CA PRO A 397 56.95 10.43 -17.52
C PRO A 397 58.46 10.64 -17.36
N LYS A 398 58.95 11.73 -17.97
CA LYS A 398 60.35 12.19 -17.94
C LYS A 398 60.58 13.36 -16.97
N ARG A 399 61.75 13.35 -16.32
CA ARG A 399 62.59 14.49 -15.90
C ARG A 399 64.06 14.04 -15.86
N PRO A 400 65.05 14.93 -15.84
CA PRO A 400 65.02 16.40 -15.84
C PRO A 400 65.07 17.03 -17.22
#